data_AF-A0A9P6DCT4-F1
#
_entry.id   AF-A0A9P6DCT4-F1
#
_cell.length_a   1.000
_cell.length_b   1.000
_cell.length_c   1.000
_cell.angle_alpha   90.00
_cell.angle_beta   90.00
_cell.angle_gamma   90.00
#
_symmetry.space_group_name_H-M   'P 1'
#
loop_
_entity.id
_entity.type
_entity.pdbx_description
1 polymer ?
#
loop_
_entity_poly.entity_id
_entity_poly.type
_entity_poly.pdbx_seq_one_letter_code
_entity_poly.pdbx_strand_id
1 'polypeptide(L)'
;MTFSTFLSDVADWMDTQLTLLTQIGYIPSYKPKSSKPSPKLLEDEEGWIALIEDVWTYIITCRAKYKGKGIVKAFMIILIDTSGIEVKDGSFKKSSSLAKQNDAKPAPALLKAHELLNVIEKKHMCADHKKPCLVWNDGTHYKFTTSDLAKWAHLASIHRANIDEPPNELNLTDSIKHQKTAKKMIAESEPPLWIQQMMGVVMGGMVARNNNAVNSSTPRSLLSWSQDGHPPCSPGLRQPYKCATTSSPIDYPDVTIWLDGLESNPACGWKQSNYTRYGAALAEHDIDDLSNLVRLKPEKLEELGGMTHGMANRLLSFAMDDIQVLQEHGKFARLE
;
A
#
# COMPACT_ATOMS: atom_id res chain seq x y z
N MET A 1 2.67 -8.12 8.69
CA MET A 1 3.16 -6.82 8.20
C MET A 1 2.52 -5.73 9.04
N THR A 2 3.32 -4.87 9.68
CA THR A 2 2.84 -3.71 10.45
C THR A 2 2.62 -2.51 9.53
N PHE A 3 1.90 -1.48 9.96
CA PHE A 3 1.74 -0.26 9.16
C PHE A 3 3.08 0.44 8.88
N SER A 4 3.97 0.48 9.86
CA SER A 4 5.30 1.09 9.71
C SER A 4 6.18 0.40 8.68
N THR A 5 6.15 -0.94 8.64
CA THR A 5 6.90 -1.73 7.65
C THR A 5 6.30 -1.52 6.26
N PHE A 6 4.98 -1.57 6.15
CA PHE A 6 4.27 -1.25 4.91
C PHE A 6 4.62 0.14 4.37
N LEU A 7 4.57 1.20 5.19
CA LEU A 7 4.89 2.54 4.72
C LEU A 7 6.37 2.69 4.34
N SER A 8 7.27 1.97 5.00
CA SER A 8 8.70 1.96 4.63
C SER A 8 8.89 1.33 3.25
N ASP A 9 8.23 0.19 3.00
CA ASP A 9 8.29 -0.49 1.71
C ASP A 9 7.68 0.39 0.59
N VAL A 10 6.59 1.11 0.88
CA VAL A 10 6.00 2.08 -0.07
C VAL A 10 6.94 3.25 -0.32
N ALA A 11 7.60 3.77 0.71
CA ALA A 11 8.56 4.86 0.59
C ALA A 11 9.73 4.45 -0.31
N ASP A 12 10.30 3.27 -0.08
CA ASP A 12 11.38 2.71 -0.88
C ASP A 12 10.93 2.44 -2.33
N TRP A 13 9.73 1.89 -2.51
CA TRP A 13 9.19 1.61 -3.85
C TRP A 13 8.91 2.88 -4.67
N MET A 14 8.45 3.95 -4.01
CA MET A 14 8.19 5.24 -4.63
C MET A 14 9.44 6.14 -4.73
N ASP A 15 10.60 5.67 -4.24
CA ASP A 15 11.83 6.46 -4.10
C ASP A 15 11.57 7.82 -3.40
N THR A 16 10.87 7.76 -2.28
CA THR A 16 10.43 8.95 -1.52
C THR A 16 10.70 8.81 -0.03
N GLN A 17 10.63 9.92 0.70
CA GLN A 17 10.83 9.91 2.15
C GLN A 17 9.53 9.53 2.85
N LEU A 18 9.63 8.73 3.91
CA LEU A 18 8.49 8.34 4.76
C LEU A 18 7.68 9.54 5.26
N THR A 19 8.32 10.69 5.49
CA THR A 19 7.67 11.94 5.93
C THR A 19 6.72 12.53 4.89
N LEU A 20 6.91 12.22 3.60
CA LEU A 20 6.04 12.66 2.52
C LEU A 20 4.81 11.75 2.37
N LEU A 21 4.80 10.60 3.04
CA LEU A 21 3.72 9.62 3.01
C LEU A 21 2.66 9.84 4.11
N THR A 22 2.69 11.00 4.77
CA THR A 22 1.77 11.31 5.89
C THR A 22 0.31 11.50 5.47
N GLN A 23 0.06 11.73 4.17
CA GLN A 23 -1.28 11.96 3.63
C GLN A 23 -1.56 11.02 2.44
N ILE A 24 -1.27 9.73 2.60
CA ILE A 24 -1.68 8.74 1.59
C ILE A 24 -3.16 8.41 1.78
N GLY A 25 -3.90 8.36 0.67
CA GLY A 25 -5.19 7.71 0.58
C GLY A 25 -5.15 6.47 -0.29
N TYR A 26 -6.16 5.60 -0.16
CA TYR A 26 -6.33 4.42 -1.00
C TYR A 26 -7.70 4.34 -1.67
N ILE A 27 -7.72 3.76 -2.88
CA ILE A 27 -8.95 3.43 -3.61
C ILE A 27 -8.92 1.94 -4.01
N PRO A 28 -9.80 1.10 -3.43
CA PRO A 28 -9.92 -0.29 -3.86
C PRO A 28 -10.69 -0.40 -5.18
N SER A 29 -10.13 -1.09 -6.17
CA SER A 29 -10.74 -1.22 -7.51
C SER A 29 -12.04 -2.04 -7.53
N TYR A 30 -12.30 -2.82 -6.48
CA TYR A 30 -13.48 -3.67 -6.37
C TYR A 30 -14.71 -2.94 -5.82
N LYS A 31 -14.57 -1.72 -5.31
CA LYS A 31 -15.72 -0.90 -4.92
C LYS A 31 -16.47 -0.43 -6.18
N PRO A 32 -17.81 -0.26 -6.11
CA PRO A 32 -18.57 0.26 -7.24
C PRO A 32 -17.98 1.58 -7.70
N LYS A 33 -17.78 1.73 -9.02
CA LYS A 33 -17.36 3.00 -9.62
C LYS A 33 -18.50 4.01 -9.48
N SER A 34 -18.58 4.68 -8.35
CA SER A 34 -19.28 5.97 -8.28
C SER A 34 -18.57 6.93 -9.23
N SER A 35 -19.26 7.97 -9.69
CA SER A 35 -18.73 8.91 -10.69
C SER A 35 -17.39 9.54 -10.28
N LYS A 36 -17.06 9.56 -8.99
CA LYS A 36 -15.73 9.90 -8.43
C LYS A 36 -15.53 9.13 -7.12
N PRO A 37 -14.73 8.03 -7.09
CA PRO A 37 -14.40 7.37 -5.84
C PRO A 37 -13.53 8.29 -4.99
N SER A 38 -14.00 8.63 -3.78
CA SER A 38 -13.21 9.39 -2.83
C SER A 38 -12.15 8.49 -2.18
N PRO A 39 -10.86 8.86 -2.21
CA PRO A 39 -9.82 8.14 -1.47
C PRO A 39 -10.17 8.06 0.01
N LYS A 40 -9.92 6.90 0.63
CA LYS A 40 -9.93 6.77 2.09
C LYS A 40 -8.52 7.03 2.60
N LEU A 41 -8.39 7.85 3.63
CA LEU A 41 -7.10 8.16 4.24
C LEU A 41 -6.50 6.92 4.94
N LEU A 42 -5.18 6.81 4.89
CA LEU A 42 -4.36 5.76 5.46
C LEU A 42 -3.28 6.39 6.36
N GLU A 43 -3.69 6.94 7.50
CA GLU A 43 -2.84 7.77 8.37
C GLU A 43 -2.20 6.99 9.53
N ASP A 44 -2.82 5.89 9.94
CA ASP A 44 -2.48 5.15 11.14
C ASP A 44 -2.61 3.62 10.99
N GLU A 45 -2.18 2.90 12.03
CA GLU A 45 -2.26 1.44 12.08
C GLU A 45 -3.72 0.97 12.02
N GLU A 46 -4.65 1.72 12.60
CA GLU A 46 -6.08 1.45 12.53
C GLU A 46 -6.61 1.52 11.09
N GLY A 47 -6.21 2.54 10.31
CA GLY A 47 -6.53 2.69 8.90
C GLY A 47 -5.96 1.54 8.07
N TRP A 48 -4.75 1.08 8.40
CA TRP A 48 -4.12 -0.09 7.80
C TRP A 48 -4.87 -1.39 8.07
N ILE A 49 -5.22 -1.64 9.34
CA ILE A 49 -6.04 -2.80 9.73
C ILE A 49 -7.39 -2.75 9.02
N ALA A 50 -8.03 -1.57 8.95
CA ALA A 50 -9.31 -1.40 8.27
C ALA A 50 -9.23 -1.68 6.76
N LEU A 51 -8.12 -1.32 6.10
CA LEU A 51 -7.86 -1.68 4.70
C LEU A 51 -7.73 -3.20 4.55
N ILE A 52 -6.94 -3.85 5.40
CA ILE A 52 -6.76 -5.32 5.38
C ILE A 52 -8.12 -6.02 5.57
N GLU A 53 -8.92 -5.58 6.55
CA GLU A 53 -10.25 -6.13 6.81
C GLU A 53 -11.21 -5.93 5.63
N ASP A 54 -11.19 -4.77 4.96
CA ASP A 54 -12.02 -4.52 3.78
C ASP A 54 -11.65 -5.46 2.61
N VAL A 55 -10.35 -5.70 2.41
CA VAL A 55 -9.83 -6.63 1.40
C VAL A 55 -10.24 -8.07 1.72
N TRP A 56 -10.07 -8.52 2.96
CA TRP A 56 -10.50 -9.86 3.38
C TRP A 56 -12.01 -10.05 3.25
N THR A 57 -12.78 -9.04 3.64
CA THR A 57 -14.24 -9.04 3.49
C THR A 57 -14.65 -9.19 2.02
N TYR A 58 -13.96 -8.50 1.11
CA TYR A 58 -14.19 -8.65 -0.33
C TYR A 58 -13.89 -10.07 -0.82
N ILE A 59 -12.74 -10.64 -0.43
CA ILE A 59 -12.33 -12.01 -0.77
C ILE A 59 -13.37 -13.03 -0.30
N ILE A 60 -13.79 -12.94 0.97
CA ILE A 60 -14.79 -13.84 1.58
C ILE A 60 -16.11 -13.72 0.83
N THR A 61 -16.56 -12.49 0.54
CA THR A 61 -17.82 -12.24 -0.18
C THR A 61 -17.78 -12.82 -1.60
N CYS A 62 -16.67 -12.68 -2.31
CA CYS A 62 -16.48 -13.28 -3.63
C CYS A 62 -16.50 -14.81 -3.61
N ARG A 63 -15.85 -15.44 -2.62
CA ARG A 63 -15.88 -16.90 -2.45
C ARG A 63 -17.27 -17.41 -2.08
N ALA A 64 -18.00 -16.69 -1.24
CA ALA A 64 -19.34 -17.05 -0.79
C ALA A 64 -20.37 -17.10 -1.94
N LYS A 65 -20.26 -16.20 -2.93
CA LYS A 65 -21.18 -16.14 -4.09
C LYS A 65 -21.29 -17.44 -4.90
N TYR A 66 -20.30 -18.32 -4.81
CA TYR A 66 -20.28 -19.59 -5.54
C TYR A 66 -20.10 -20.80 -4.61
N LYS A 67 -20.81 -20.83 -3.47
CA LYS A 67 -20.76 -21.93 -2.48
C LYS A 67 -19.33 -22.27 -2.04
N GLY A 68 -18.48 -21.25 -1.86
CA GLY A 68 -17.08 -21.41 -1.46
C GLY A 68 -16.09 -21.67 -2.61
N LYS A 69 -16.56 -21.89 -3.86
CA LYS A 69 -15.72 -22.12 -5.04
C LYS A 69 -15.53 -20.85 -5.90
N GLY A 70 -15.87 -19.68 -5.37
CA GLY A 70 -15.81 -18.44 -6.13
C GLY A 70 -14.37 -18.03 -6.43
N ILE A 71 -14.05 -17.90 -7.72
CA ILE A 71 -12.79 -17.30 -8.17
C ILE A 71 -12.83 -15.82 -7.77
N VAL A 72 -11.86 -15.39 -6.97
CA VAL A 72 -11.68 -13.98 -6.64
C VAL A 72 -11.05 -13.33 -7.87
N LYS A 73 -11.76 -12.38 -8.49
CA LYS A 73 -11.22 -11.62 -9.61
C LYS A 73 -10.03 -10.79 -9.11
N ALA A 74 -8.96 -10.73 -9.89
CA ALA A 74 -7.83 -9.86 -9.60
C ALA A 74 -8.31 -8.42 -9.37
N PHE A 75 -7.76 -7.77 -8.34
CA PHE A 75 -8.09 -6.41 -7.95
C PHE A 75 -6.80 -5.66 -7.61
N MET A 76 -6.89 -4.33 -7.59
CA MET A 76 -5.78 -3.45 -7.24
C MET A 76 -6.23 -2.46 -6.16
N ILE A 77 -5.30 -2.11 -5.27
CA ILE A 77 -5.44 -0.98 -4.35
C ILE A 77 -4.59 0.14 -4.93
N ILE A 78 -5.23 1.26 -5.27
CA ILE A 78 -4.52 2.43 -5.80
C ILE A 78 -4.17 3.32 -4.62
N LEU A 79 -2.87 3.52 -4.37
CA LEU A 79 -2.39 4.52 -3.43
C LEU A 79 -2.33 5.88 -4.13
N ILE A 80 -2.82 6.92 -3.46
CA ILE A 80 -2.90 8.28 -3.97
C ILE A 80 -2.33 9.20 -2.91
N ASP A 81 -1.39 10.05 -3.30
CA ASP A 81 -0.99 11.17 -2.46
C ASP A 81 -2.13 12.19 -2.39
N THR A 82 -2.63 12.42 -1.18
CA THR A 82 -3.69 13.41 -0.94
C THR A 82 -3.13 14.76 -0.50
N SER A 83 -1.81 14.89 -0.36
CA SER A 83 -1.16 16.17 -0.12
C SER A 83 -1.37 17.08 -1.33
N GLY A 84 -2.15 18.15 -1.14
CA GLY A 84 -2.52 19.08 -2.21
C GLY A 84 -3.91 18.87 -2.81
N ILE A 85 -4.65 17.83 -2.43
CA ILE A 85 -6.09 17.80 -2.66
C ILE A 85 -6.72 18.67 -1.57
N GLU A 86 -6.95 19.96 -1.86
CA GLU A 86 -7.81 20.79 -1.02
C GLU A 86 -9.20 20.14 -1.01
N VAL A 87 -9.51 19.43 0.07
CA VAL A 87 -10.84 18.91 0.33
C VAL A 87 -11.73 20.13 0.47
N LYS A 88 -12.35 20.56 -0.63
CA LYS A 88 -13.47 21.50 -0.56
C LYS A 88 -14.51 20.81 0.32
N ASP A 89 -14.68 21.32 1.54
CA ASP A 89 -15.64 20.86 2.54
C ASP A 89 -17.07 20.91 1.98
N GLY A 90 -17.38 19.92 1.15
CA GLY A 90 -18.71 19.67 0.62
C GLY A 90 -19.50 18.97 1.72
N SER A 91 -20.13 19.76 2.58
CA SER A 91 -21.30 19.44 3.41
C SER A 91 -21.75 17.98 3.35
N PHE A 92 -21.03 17.09 4.03
CA PHE A 92 -21.51 15.73 4.28
C PHE A 92 -22.55 15.83 5.39
N LYS A 93 -23.83 15.87 4.98
CA LYS A 93 -24.97 15.67 5.87
C LYS A 93 -24.80 14.35 6.62
N LYS A 94 -24.40 14.48 7.88
CA LYS A 94 -24.28 13.42 8.88
C LYS A 94 -25.64 12.77 9.12
N SER A 95 -25.88 11.61 8.50
CA SER A 95 -26.97 10.71 8.91
C SER A 95 -26.53 9.97 10.18
N SER A 96 -27.29 10.17 11.25
CA SER A 96 -27.07 9.55 12.56
C SER A 96 -27.42 8.06 12.55
N SER A 97 -26.49 7.22 12.98
CA SER A 97 -26.82 6.00 13.71
C SER A 97 -25.81 5.78 14.85
N LEU A 98 -26.37 5.58 16.04
CA LEU A 98 -25.76 5.34 17.34
C LEU A 98 -24.72 4.19 17.28
N ALA A 99 -23.49 4.41 17.71
CA ALA A 99 -22.96 4.33 19.09
C ALA A 99 -22.47 2.93 19.50
N LYS A 100 -21.15 2.77 19.48
CA LYS A 100 -20.38 2.14 20.56
C LYS A 100 -18.98 2.76 20.58
N GLN A 101 -18.79 3.73 21.47
CA GLN A 101 -17.49 4.34 21.77
C GLN A 101 -16.61 3.28 22.43
N ASN A 102 -15.42 3.07 21.87
CA ASN A 102 -14.25 2.68 22.65
C ASN A 102 -13.37 3.93 22.74
N ASP A 103 -13.27 4.48 23.95
CA ASP A 103 -12.30 5.52 24.29
C ASP A 103 -10.88 4.94 24.23
N ALA A 104 -10.28 4.94 23.05
CA ALA A 104 -8.84 4.85 22.91
C ALA A 104 -8.28 6.27 23.08
N LYS A 105 -7.75 6.53 24.27
CA LYS A 105 -7.04 7.75 24.63
C LYS A 105 -5.90 7.98 23.64
N PRO A 106 -5.91 9.04 22.81
CA PRO A 106 -4.81 9.33 21.90
C PRO A 106 -3.52 9.52 22.70
N ALA A 107 -2.41 8.98 22.17
CA ALA A 107 -1.11 9.09 22.81
C ALA A 107 -0.81 10.57 23.15
N PRO A 108 -0.46 10.89 24.40
CA PRO A 108 -0.46 12.26 24.92
C PRO A 108 0.57 13.21 24.27
N ALA A 109 1.41 12.71 23.37
CA ALA A 109 2.40 13.52 22.65
C ALA A 109 1.82 14.25 21.43
N LEU A 110 0.87 13.65 20.71
CA LEU A 110 0.38 14.21 19.44
C LEU A 110 -0.59 15.38 19.66
N LEU A 111 -1.41 15.31 20.73
CA LEU A 111 -2.26 16.42 21.16
C LEU A 111 -1.44 17.68 21.52
N LYS A 112 -0.28 17.51 22.16
CA LYS A 112 0.61 18.63 22.51
C LYS A 112 1.20 19.31 21.27
N ALA A 113 1.55 18.55 20.24
CA ALA A 113 2.13 19.11 19.02
C ALA A 113 1.12 20.02 18.29
N HIS A 114 -0.15 19.60 18.20
CA HIS A 114 -1.19 20.42 17.56
C HIS A 114 -1.50 21.70 18.36
N GLU A 115 -1.55 21.62 19.70
CA GLU A 115 -1.69 22.81 20.55
C GLU A 115 -0.52 23.78 20.37
N LEU A 116 0.71 23.27 20.32
CA LEU A 116 1.92 24.06 20.09
C LEU A 116 1.91 24.74 18.71
N LEU A 117 1.42 24.06 17.68
CA LEU A 117 1.29 24.64 16.34
C LEU A 117 0.41 25.89 16.37
N ASN A 118 -0.77 25.83 16.99
CA ASN A 118 -1.66 26.99 17.13
C ASN A 118 -1.03 28.15 17.91
N VAL A 119 -0.23 27.84 18.94
CA VAL A 119 0.49 28.86 19.72
C VAL A 119 1.57 29.53 18.86
N ILE A 120 2.35 28.75 18.10
CA ILE A 120 3.38 29.26 17.19
C ILE A 120 2.74 30.15 16.11
N GLU A 121 1.66 29.68 15.47
CA GLU A 121 0.96 30.45 14.43
C GLU A 121 0.44 31.80 14.94
N LYS A 122 -0.20 31.80 16.11
CA LYS A 122 -0.76 33.02 16.70
C LYS A 122 0.33 34.01 17.10
N LYS A 123 1.46 33.51 17.63
CA LYS A 123 2.58 34.34 18.11
C LYS A 123 3.33 35.01 16.95
N HIS A 124 3.53 34.27 15.86
CA HIS A 124 4.29 34.75 14.70
C HIS A 124 3.39 35.31 13.59
N MET A 125 2.12 35.61 13.90
CA MET A 125 1.17 36.15 12.92
C MET A 125 1.57 37.57 12.49
N CYS A 126 2.02 37.71 11.25
CA CYS A 126 2.45 38.99 10.70
C CYS A 126 1.25 39.89 10.37
N ALA A 127 1.31 41.16 10.80
CA ALA A 127 0.27 42.15 10.56
C ALA A 127 0.03 42.44 9.07
N ASP A 128 1.09 42.46 8.26
CA ASP A 128 1.02 42.79 6.83
C ASP A 128 0.52 41.62 5.98
N HIS A 129 1.05 40.42 6.26
CA HIS A 129 0.77 39.24 5.45
C HIS A 129 -0.44 38.44 5.92
N LYS A 130 -0.94 38.68 7.14
CA LYS A 130 -1.98 37.87 7.80
C LYS A 130 -1.66 36.37 7.79
N LYS A 131 -0.37 36.04 7.89
CA LYS A 131 0.18 34.68 7.93
C LYS A 131 1.35 34.62 8.91
N PRO A 132 1.66 33.44 9.47
CA PRO A 132 2.85 33.25 10.30
C PRO A 132 4.12 33.61 9.51
N CYS A 133 4.89 34.58 10.00
CA CYS A 133 6.15 34.99 9.38
C CYS A 133 7.24 35.20 10.43
N LEU A 134 8.48 34.92 10.03
CA LEU A 134 9.67 35.42 10.71
C LEU A 134 10.01 36.80 10.17
N VAL A 135 10.14 37.78 11.06
CA VAL A 135 10.50 39.16 10.72
C VAL A 135 11.90 39.44 11.25
N TRP A 136 12.84 39.76 10.36
CA TRP A 136 14.20 40.15 10.75
C TRP A 136 14.29 41.64 11.06
N ASN A 137 15.39 42.04 11.70
CA ASN A 137 15.68 43.43 12.07
C ASN A 137 15.78 44.38 10.86
N ASP A 138 16.03 43.85 9.66
CA ASP A 138 16.05 44.61 8.40
C ASP A 138 14.64 44.85 7.82
N GLY A 139 13.60 44.36 8.50
CA GLY A 139 12.22 44.40 8.02
C GLY A 139 11.91 43.37 6.93
N THR A 140 12.80 42.41 6.66
CA THR A 140 12.51 41.30 5.75
C THR A 140 11.55 40.32 6.44
N HIS A 141 10.55 39.83 5.68
CA HIS A 141 9.61 38.81 6.17
C HIS A 141 9.82 37.50 5.42
N TYR A 142 9.96 36.40 6.16
CA TYR A 142 9.85 35.04 5.63
C TYR A 142 8.53 34.43 6.05
N LYS A 143 7.73 34.00 5.08
CA LYS A 143 6.46 33.31 5.34
C LYS A 143 6.75 31.86 5.65
N PHE A 144 6.37 31.39 6.84
CA PHE A 144 6.50 29.98 7.18
C PHE A 144 5.61 29.14 6.28
N THR A 145 6.16 28.02 5.81
CA THR A 145 5.38 26.97 5.15
C THR A 145 4.70 26.08 6.20
N THR A 146 3.71 25.30 5.80
CA THR A 146 3.08 24.32 6.69
C THR A 146 4.09 23.30 7.22
N SER A 147 5.08 22.92 6.39
CA SER A 147 6.18 22.04 6.78
C SER A 147 7.05 22.67 7.86
N ASP A 148 7.38 23.97 7.73
CA ASP A 148 8.16 24.70 8.73
C ASP A 148 7.43 24.74 10.09
N LEU A 149 6.14 25.06 10.07
CA LEU A 149 5.32 25.13 11.28
C LEU A 149 5.16 23.76 11.96
N ALA A 150 4.93 22.71 11.18
CA ALA A 150 4.82 21.34 11.70
C ALA A 150 6.14 20.85 12.31
N LYS A 151 7.27 21.09 11.62
CA LYS A 151 8.59 20.75 12.13
C LYS A 151 8.92 21.52 13.41
N TRP A 152 8.60 22.81 13.46
CA TRP A 152 8.81 23.62 14.66
C TRP A 152 7.94 23.13 15.83
N ALA A 153 6.65 22.90 15.61
CA ALA A 153 5.75 22.38 16.65
C ALA A 153 6.22 21.02 17.19
N HIS A 154 6.71 20.14 16.31
CA HIS A 154 7.31 18.88 16.70
C HIS A 154 8.56 19.08 17.59
N LEU A 155 9.52 19.92 17.16
CA LEU A 155 10.73 20.21 17.92
C LEU A 155 10.44 20.86 19.28
N ALA A 156 9.42 21.72 19.35
CA ALA A 156 8.94 22.29 20.60
C ALA A 156 8.30 21.23 21.51
N SER A 157 7.56 20.27 20.94
CA SER A 157 6.91 19.19 21.72
C SER A 157 7.91 18.26 22.43
N ILE A 158 9.10 18.11 21.86
CA ILE A 158 10.22 17.33 22.44
C ILE A 158 11.23 18.20 23.20
N HIS A 159 10.85 19.45 23.53
CA HIS A 159 11.67 20.42 24.26
C HIS A 159 13.03 20.74 23.61
N ARG A 160 13.14 20.62 22.28
CA ARG A 160 14.33 20.98 21.49
C ARG A 160 14.27 22.35 20.84
N ALA A 161 13.09 22.98 20.83
CA ALA A 161 12.91 24.33 20.32
C ALA A 161 12.06 25.18 21.28
N ASN A 162 12.30 26.49 21.28
CA ASN A 162 11.43 27.44 21.96
C ASN A 162 10.33 27.91 20.99
N ILE A 163 9.20 28.36 21.53
CA ILE A 163 8.09 28.97 20.80
C ILE A 163 8.45 30.40 20.35
N ASP A 164 9.31 31.10 21.12
CA ASP A 164 9.74 32.47 20.83
C ASP A 164 10.64 32.59 19.60
N GLU A 165 11.54 31.63 19.39
CA GLU A 165 12.59 31.71 18.38
C GLU A 165 12.63 30.43 17.54
N PRO A 166 12.65 30.55 16.20
CA PRO A 166 12.66 29.37 15.34
C PRO A 166 13.96 28.59 15.47
N PRO A 167 13.91 27.25 15.56
CA PRO A 167 15.10 26.42 15.65
C PRO A 167 15.96 26.52 14.39
N ASN A 168 17.29 26.50 14.56
CA ASN A 168 18.27 26.50 13.46
C ASN A 168 18.04 25.36 12.46
N GLU A 169 17.47 24.24 12.92
CA GLU A 169 17.14 23.04 12.14
C GLU A 169 16.09 23.27 11.04
N LEU A 170 15.40 24.42 11.04
CA LEU A 170 14.46 24.81 9.97
C LEU A 170 15.17 25.29 8.69
N ASN A 171 16.49 25.54 8.71
CA ASN A 171 17.28 25.96 7.54
C ASN A 171 16.66 27.14 6.75
N LEU A 172 16.07 28.10 7.48
CA LEU A 172 15.28 29.20 6.88
C LEU A 172 16.11 30.07 5.92
N THR A 173 17.43 30.16 6.12
CA THR A 173 18.35 30.94 5.28
C THR A 173 18.38 30.49 3.82
N ASP A 174 18.24 29.19 3.57
CA ASP A 174 18.26 28.65 2.21
C ASP A 174 16.90 28.85 1.52
N SER A 175 15.80 28.68 2.26
CA SER A 175 14.44 28.88 1.78
C SER A 175 14.14 30.33 1.38
N ILE A 176 14.76 31.33 2.01
CA ILE A 176 14.62 32.75 1.62
C ILE A 176 15.11 32.99 0.19
N LYS A 177 16.23 32.36 -0.20
CA LYS A 177 16.77 32.50 -1.57
C LYS A 177 15.78 31.94 -2.59
N HIS A 178 15.19 30.78 -2.31
CA HIS A 178 14.18 30.17 -3.17
C HIS A 178 12.90 31.03 -3.29
N GLN A 179 12.39 31.59 -2.18
CA GLN A 179 11.21 32.47 -2.25
C GLN A 179 11.48 33.77 -3.03
N LYS A 180 12.67 34.36 -2.91
CA LYS A 180 13.05 35.55 -3.68
C LYS A 180 13.13 35.23 -5.18
N THR A 181 13.72 34.10 -5.55
CA THR A 181 13.81 33.67 -6.95
C THR A 181 12.43 33.37 -7.55
N ALA A 182 11.56 32.66 -6.82
CA ALA A 182 10.21 32.35 -7.27
C ALA A 182 9.35 33.61 -7.47
N LYS A 183 9.43 34.58 -6.55
CA LYS A 183 8.73 35.87 -6.71
C LYS A 183 9.26 36.68 -7.89
N LYS A 184 10.57 36.64 -8.14
CA LYS A 184 11.16 37.34 -9.29
C LYS A 184 10.67 36.76 -10.61
N MET A 185 10.58 35.43 -10.74
CA MET A 185 10.08 34.78 -11.94
C MET A 185 8.61 35.11 -12.24
N ILE A 186 7.78 35.27 -11.21
CA ILE A 186 6.36 35.64 -11.37
C ILE A 186 6.20 37.12 -11.77
N ALA A 187 7.05 38.01 -11.26
CA ALA A 187 6.98 39.44 -11.57
C ALA A 187 7.49 39.79 -12.97
N GLU A 188 8.34 38.95 -13.57
CA GLU A 188 8.98 39.19 -14.88
C GLU A 188 8.29 38.44 -16.03
N SER A 189 7.36 37.51 -15.75
CA SER A 189 6.62 36.78 -16.79
C SER A 189 5.26 37.44 -17.05
N GLU A 190 5.06 38.00 -18.25
CA GLU A 190 3.71 38.26 -18.76
C GLU A 190 2.90 36.94 -18.73
N PRO A 191 1.64 36.96 -18.24
CA PRO A 191 0.85 35.74 -18.09
C PRO A 191 0.73 35.03 -19.45
N PRO A 192 1.06 33.73 -19.53
CA PRO A 192 1.05 32.99 -20.78
C PRO A 192 -0.30 33.06 -21.50
N LEU A 193 -0.28 33.26 -22.82
CA LEU A 193 -1.46 33.37 -23.71
C LEU A 193 -2.51 32.26 -23.52
N TRP A 194 -2.09 31.06 -23.11
CA TRP A 194 -3.01 29.95 -22.86
C TRP A 194 -3.96 30.21 -21.66
N ILE A 195 -3.53 30.98 -20.67
CA ILE A 195 -4.37 31.38 -19.53
C ILE A 195 -5.43 32.42 -19.97
N GLN A 196 -5.09 33.30 -20.91
CA GLN A 196 -6.06 34.22 -21.52
C GLN A 196 -7.10 33.48 -22.37
N GLN A 197 -6.68 32.44 -23.10
CA GLN A 197 -7.58 31.68 -23.96
C GLN A 197 -8.60 30.84 -23.16
N MET A 198 -8.23 30.38 -21.96
CA MET A 198 -9.10 29.57 -21.12
C MET A 198 -10.24 30.38 -20.44
N MET A 199 -10.03 31.67 -20.16
CA MET A 199 -11.11 32.53 -19.65
C MET A 199 -12.17 32.86 -20.71
N GLY A 200 -11.85 32.78 -22.01
CA GLY A 200 -12.81 33.04 -23.09
C GLY A 200 -13.79 31.90 -23.38
N VAL A 201 -13.43 30.64 -23.10
CA VAL A 201 -14.23 29.46 -23.50
C VAL A 201 -15.35 29.13 -22.52
N VAL A 202 -15.23 29.51 -21.25
CA VAL A 202 -16.20 29.14 -20.20
C VAL A 202 -17.54 29.91 -20.31
N MET A 203 -17.59 31.04 -21.02
CA MET A 203 -18.83 31.80 -21.24
C MET A 203 -19.69 31.31 -22.41
N GLY A 204 -19.21 30.39 -23.26
CA GLY A 204 -19.89 30.02 -24.51
C GLY A 204 -20.67 28.69 -24.52
N GLY A 205 -20.63 27.90 -23.44
CA GLY A 205 -20.94 26.46 -23.48
C GLY A 205 -22.30 26.00 -22.93
N MET A 206 -23.35 26.84 -22.94
CA MET A 206 -24.67 26.47 -22.42
C MET A 206 -25.79 26.55 -23.47
N VAL A 207 -25.67 25.85 -24.61
CA VAL A 207 -26.84 25.49 -25.43
C VAL A 207 -26.64 24.13 -26.10
N ALA A 208 -27.64 23.27 -25.92
CA ALA A 208 -27.93 22.01 -26.64
C ALA A 208 -27.00 20.81 -26.42
N ARG A 209 -27.54 19.72 -25.85
CA ARG A 209 -28.04 18.60 -26.66
C ARG A 209 -28.81 17.58 -25.81
N ASN A 210 -30.05 17.35 -26.21
CA ASN A 210 -30.97 16.33 -25.72
C ASN A 210 -31.13 15.25 -26.80
N ASN A 211 -31.49 14.03 -26.38
CA ASN A 211 -32.00 12.88 -27.14
C ASN A 211 -31.12 12.25 -28.25
N ASN A 212 -30.79 10.95 -28.08
CA ASN A 212 -31.38 9.92 -28.92
C ASN A 212 -31.15 8.49 -28.38
N ALA A 213 -32.21 7.70 -28.47
CA ALA A 213 -32.25 6.27 -28.23
C ALA A 213 -32.05 5.49 -29.55
N VAL A 214 -32.11 4.15 -29.44
CA VAL A 214 -32.39 3.12 -30.47
C VAL A 214 -31.18 2.29 -30.96
N ASN A 215 -31.11 1.07 -30.40
CA ASN A 215 -31.17 -0.23 -31.09
C ASN A 215 -30.09 -0.58 -32.15
N SER A 216 -29.36 -1.67 -31.93
CA SER A 216 -29.18 -2.71 -32.96
C SER A 216 -28.44 -3.94 -32.43
N SER A 217 -28.86 -5.05 -33.00
CA SER A 217 -28.61 -6.46 -32.76
C SER A 217 -27.23 -6.96 -33.23
N THR A 218 -26.86 -8.10 -32.63
CA THR A 218 -25.79 -9.07 -32.95
C THR A 218 -25.64 -9.44 -34.43
N PRO A 219 -24.48 -10.00 -34.82
CA PRO A 219 -24.46 -11.47 -34.97
C PRO A 219 -23.21 -12.17 -34.40
N ARG A 220 -23.45 -13.45 -34.06
CA ARG A 220 -22.51 -14.52 -33.73
C ARG A 220 -21.47 -14.71 -34.83
N SER A 221 -20.25 -15.08 -34.43
CA SER A 221 -19.29 -15.75 -35.31
C SER A 221 -18.95 -17.11 -34.72
N LEU A 222 -19.28 -18.17 -35.47
CA LEU A 222 -18.91 -19.56 -35.23
C LEU A 222 -17.69 -19.85 -36.11
N LEU A 223 -16.54 -20.11 -35.51
CA LEU A 223 -15.43 -20.73 -36.22
C LEU A 223 -15.27 -22.16 -35.70
N SER A 224 -15.70 -23.06 -36.58
CA SER A 224 -15.47 -24.48 -36.61
C SER A 224 -14.04 -24.74 -37.07
N TRP A 225 -13.21 -25.37 -36.25
CA TRP A 225 -11.93 -25.93 -36.69
C TRP A 225 -11.95 -27.43 -36.43
N SER A 226 -11.97 -28.18 -37.52
CA SER A 226 -11.87 -29.63 -37.58
C SER A 226 -10.54 -30.03 -38.23
N GLN A 227 -9.99 -31.12 -37.68
CA GLN A 227 -9.25 -32.20 -38.33
C GLN A 227 -7.73 -32.12 -38.55
N ASP A 228 -7.09 -33.06 -37.83
CA ASP A 228 -6.28 -34.19 -38.30
C ASP A 228 -5.01 -33.93 -39.14
N GLY A 229 -3.90 -34.37 -38.54
CA GLY A 229 -2.63 -34.57 -39.24
C GLY A 229 -1.56 -35.14 -38.32
N HIS A 230 -1.63 -36.45 -38.02
CA HIS A 230 -0.50 -37.20 -37.45
C HIS A 230 0.49 -37.60 -38.55
N PRO A 231 1.79 -37.29 -38.44
CA PRO A 231 2.83 -37.93 -39.24
C PRO A 231 3.50 -39.11 -38.49
N PRO A 232 4.11 -40.06 -39.22
CA PRO A 232 4.63 -41.31 -38.68
C PRO A 232 5.95 -41.17 -37.91
N CYS A 233 6.05 -41.89 -36.80
CA CYS A 233 7.28 -42.07 -36.01
C CYS A 233 8.38 -42.77 -36.83
N SER A 234 9.56 -42.13 -36.90
CA SER A 234 10.81 -42.78 -37.28
C SER A 234 11.67 -43.05 -36.05
N PRO A 235 12.41 -44.18 -35.96
CA PRO A 235 13.24 -44.53 -34.82
C PRO A 235 14.61 -43.82 -34.93
N GLY A 236 14.72 -42.64 -34.31
CA GLY A 236 15.95 -41.86 -34.24
C GLY A 236 16.69 -42.09 -32.92
N LEU A 237 17.90 -42.65 -33.04
CA LEU A 237 19.09 -42.57 -32.18
C LEU A 237 18.93 -41.85 -30.82
N ARG A 238 19.19 -42.61 -29.74
CA ARG A 238 19.28 -42.14 -28.34
C ARG A 238 20.28 -40.98 -28.23
N GLN A 239 19.77 -39.75 -28.14
CA GLN A 239 20.52 -38.62 -27.60
C GLN A 239 20.69 -38.83 -26.08
N PRO A 240 21.89 -38.59 -25.53
CA PRO A 240 22.04 -38.50 -24.08
C PRO A 240 21.15 -37.37 -23.57
N TYR A 241 20.32 -37.69 -22.59
CA TYR A 241 19.41 -36.75 -21.95
C TYR A 241 20.23 -35.56 -21.45
N LYS A 242 20.17 -34.44 -22.17
CA LYS A 242 20.63 -33.16 -21.64
C LYS A 242 19.66 -32.84 -20.51
N CYS A 243 20.10 -33.07 -19.27
CA CYS A 243 19.43 -32.55 -18.09
C CYS A 243 19.37 -31.04 -18.28
N ALA A 244 18.21 -30.54 -18.70
CA ALA A 244 18.02 -29.12 -18.93
C ALA A 244 18.24 -28.43 -17.58
N THR A 245 19.35 -27.71 -17.46
CA THR A 245 19.66 -26.85 -16.32
C THR A 245 18.70 -25.67 -16.37
N THR A 246 17.47 -25.94 -15.93
CA THR A 246 16.47 -24.95 -15.59
C THR A 246 17.03 -24.06 -14.49
N SER A 247 16.86 -22.74 -14.65
CA SER A 247 16.85 -21.69 -13.62
C SER A 247 17.50 -22.06 -12.28
N SER A 248 18.58 -21.36 -11.91
CA SER A 248 19.33 -21.51 -10.66
C SER A 248 18.50 -22.13 -9.53
N PRO A 249 18.87 -23.31 -9.00
CA PRO A 249 18.10 -24.00 -7.97
C PRO A 249 17.81 -23.04 -6.82
N ILE A 250 16.53 -22.80 -6.53
CA ILE A 250 16.14 -22.13 -5.30
C ILE A 250 16.53 -23.11 -4.19
N ASP A 251 17.40 -22.67 -3.29
CA ASP A 251 17.80 -23.48 -2.15
C ASP A 251 16.66 -23.44 -1.13
N TYR A 252 16.02 -24.59 -0.93
CA TYR A 252 14.91 -24.72 0.00
C TYR A 252 15.46 -25.11 1.37
N PRO A 253 14.98 -24.47 2.46
CA PRO A 253 15.46 -24.82 3.79
C PRO A 253 15.10 -26.26 4.13
N ASP A 254 15.96 -26.87 4.96
CA ASP A 254 15.69 -28.15 5.60
C ASP A 254 14.40 -28.08 6.42
N VAL A 255 13.54 -29.10 6.31
CA VAL A 255 12.22 -29.13 6.96
C VAL A 255 12.34 -29.01 8.47
N THR A 256 13.35 -29.61 9.09
CA THR A 256 13.51 -29.55 10.56
C THR A 256 13.88 -28.14 11.02
N ILE A 257 14.76 -27.45 10.29
CA ILE A 257 15.13 -26.05 10.55
C ILE A 257 13.91 -25.14 10.34
N TRP A 258 13.16 -25.38 9.27
CA TRP A 258 11.95 -24.61 8.96
C TRP A 258 10.86 -24.79 10.03
N LEU A 259 10.61 -26.00 10.52
CA LEU A 259 9.65 -26.29 11.59
C LEU A 259 10.00 -25.57 12.91
N ASP A 260 11.30 -25.47 13.23
CA ASP A 260 11.78 -24.72 14.41
C ASP A 260 11.52 -23.21 14.27
N GLY A 261 11.69 -22.68 13.05
CA GLY A 261 11.36 -21.30 12.70
C GLY A 261 9.86 -20.99 12.87
N LEU A 262 8.98 -21.92 12.52
CA LEU A 262 7.53 -21.75 12.69
C LEU A 262 7.11 -21.60 14.16
N GLU A 263 7.77 -22.32 15.08
CA GLU A 263 7.49 -22.23 16.51
C GLU A 263 8.01 -20.92 17.12
N SER A 264 9.14 -20.44 16.61
CA SER A 264 9.73 -19.17 17.02
C SER A 264 8.94 -17.95 16.54
N ASN A 265 8.11 -18.09 15.50
CA ASN A 265 7.34 -16.99 14.93
C ASN A 265 6.03 -16.73 15.72
N PRO A 266 5.87 -15.55 16.36
CA PRO A 266 4.66 -15.23 17.13
C PRO A 266 3.37 -15.23 16.29
N ALA A 267 3.48 -14.93 14.98
CA ALA A 267 2.34 -14.90 14.08
C ALA A 267 1.82 -16.31 13.73
N CYS A 268 2.72 -17.30 13.67
CA CYS A 268 2.38 -18.70 13.38
C CYS A 268 2.07 -19.50 14.66
N GLY A 269 2.63 -19.08 15.80
CA GLY A 269 2.53 -19.75 17.10
C GLY A 269 1.21 -19.57 17.87
N TRP A 270 0.19 -18.90 17.29
CA TRP A 270 -1.03 -18.50 18.02
C TRP A 270 -1.85 -19.67 18.60
N LYS A 271 -1.54 -20.91 18.24
CA LYS A 271 -2.16 -22.12 18.81
C LYS A 271 -1.15 -23.21 19.14
N GLN A 272 -0.04 -22.90 19.85
CA GLN A 272 0.90 -23.87 20.46
C GLN A 272 1.01 -25.21 19.71
N SER A 273 1.13 -25.15 18.39
CA SER A 273 1.13 -26.33 17.57
C SER A 273 2.59 -26.72 17.53
N ASN A 274 2.98 -27.62 18.43
CA ASN A 274 4.34 -28.15 18.48
C ASN A 274 4.57 -28.92 17.17
N TYR A 275 5.12 -28.22 16.17
CA TYR A 275 5.37 -28.71 14.82
C TYR A 275 6.72 -29.42 14.76
N THR A 276 7.67 -29.04 15.61
CA THR A 276 9.01 -29.64 15.71
C THR A 276 8.94 -31.14 16.00
N ARG A 277 7.94 -31.62 16.74
CA ARG A 277 7.75 -33.06 17.02
C ARG A 277 7.56 -33.95 15.77
N TYR A 278 7.16 -33.37 14.63
CA TYR A 278 6.97 -34.13 13.39
C TYR A 278 8.23 -34.21 12.54
N GLY A 279 9.27 -33.43 12.85
CA GLY A 279 10.48 -33.37 12.03
C GLY A 279 11.14 -34.73 11.84
N ALA A 280 11.25 -35.53 12.92
CA ALA A 280 11.85 -36.86 12.85
C ALA A 280 11.04 -37.83 11.96
N ALA A 281 9.72 -37.81 12.06
CA ALA A 281 8.86 -38.66 11.24
C ALA A 281 8.90 -38.27 9.75
N LEU A 282 8.98 -36.98 9.44
CA LEU A 282 9.12 -36.52 8.06
C LEU A 282 10.49 -36.90 7.47
N ALA A 283 11.56 -36.76 8.25
CA ALA A 283 12.91 -37.16 7.84
C ALA A 283 13.03 -38.67 7.61
N GLU A 284 12.35 -39.51 8.40
CA GLU A 284 12.31 -40.98 8.19
C GLU A 284 11.68 -41.38 6.84
N HIS A 285 10.90 -40.47 6.23
CA HIS A 285 10.23 -40.67 4.95
C HIS A 285 10.88 -39.89 3.79
N ASP A 286 12.13 -39.48 3.93
CA ASP A 286 12.88 -38.70 2.92
C ASP A 286 12.15 -37.39 2.52
N ILE A 287 11.56 -36.72 3.52
CA ILE A 287 10.95 -35.38 3.38
C ILE A 287 11.85 -34.37 4.09
N ASP A 288 13.01 -34.12 3.49
CA ASP A 288 14.11 -33.36 4.06
C ASP A 288 14.05 -31.87 3.69
N ASP A 289 13.39 -31.50 2.59
CA ASP A 289 13.26 -30.10 2.14
C ASP A 289 11.80 -29.63 1.98
N LEU A 290 11.62 -28.31 2.00
CA LEU A 290 10.30 -27.68 1.89
C LEU A 290 9.59 -27.99 0.56
N SER A 291 10.35 -28.23 -0.52
CA SER A 291 9.82 -28.58 -1.84
C SER A 291 9.14 -29.95 -1.82
N ASN A 292 9.76 -30.93 -1.15
CA ASN A 292 9.23 -32.28 -0.98
C ASN A 292 7.97 -32.25 -0.11
N LEU A 293 7.98 -31.44 0.95
CA LEU A 293 6.82 -31.28 1.84
C LEU A 293 5.58 -30.78 1.09
N VAL A 294 5.70 -29.74 0.26
CA VAL A 294 4.56 -29.12 -0.45
C VAL A 294 3.96 -30.00 -1.54
N ARG A 295 4.69 -31.03 -2.02
CA ARG A 295 4.18 -32.00 -2.99
C ARG A 295 3.23 -33.03 -2.36
N LEU A 296 3.22 -33.12 -1.03
CA LEU A 296 2.37 -34.07 -0.31
C LEU A 296 0.93 -33.56 -0.20
N LYS A 297 0.01 -34.51 -0.07
CA LYS A 297 -1.37 -34.22 0.28
C LYS A 297 -1.55 -34.30 1.80
N PRO A 298 -2.54 -33.58 2.38
CA PRO A 298 -2.81 -33.63 3.81
C PRO A 298 -2.97 -35.06 4.34
N GLU A 299 -3.64 -35.94 3.60
CA GLU A 299 -3.89 -37.32 4.02
C GLU A 299 -2.59 -38.12 4.19
N LYS A 300 -1.57 -37.82 3.37
CA LYS A 300 -0.28 -38.49 3.49
C LYS A 300 0.48 -38.00 4.72
N LEU A 301 0.37 -36.73 5.05
CA LEU A 301 0.96 -36.19 6.27
C LEU A 301 0.30 -36.75 7.54
N GLU A 302 -1.01 -37.00 7.51
CA GLU A 302 -1.71 -37.71 8.59
C GLU A 302 -1.18 -39.13 8.76
N GLU A 303 -0.97 -39.85 7.66
CA GLU A 303 -0.44 -41.22 7.67
C GLU A 303 1.00 -41.28 8.20
N LEU A 304 1.87 -40.36 7.77
CA LEU A 304 3.30 -40.39 8.09
C LEU A 304 3.62 -39.77 9.46
N GLY A 305 2.98 -38.65 9.79
CA GLY A 305 3.31 -37.86 10.98
C GLY A 305 2.35 -38.07 12.16
N GLY A 306 1.28 -38.84 11.99
CA GLY A 306 0.21 -38.95 13.00
C GLY A 306 -0.44 -37.60 13.35
N MET A 307 -0.31 -36.61 12.47
CA MET A 307 -0.90 -35.29 12.67
C MET A 307 -2.39 -35.32 12.36
N THR A 308 -3.16 -34.44 12.98
CA THR A 308 -4.58 -34.30 12.63
C THR A 308 -4.72 -33.63 11.26
N HIS A 309 -5.75 -33.98 10.49
CA HIS A 309 -6.04 -33.36 9.18
C HIS A 309 -5.94 -31.83 9.18
N GLY A 310 -6.48 -31.17 10.21
CA GLY A 310 -6.44 -29.71 10.33
C GLY A 310 -5.03 -29.15 10.58
N MET A 311 -4.15 -29.93 11.19
CA MET A 311 -2.75 -29.56 11.40
C MET A 311 -1.92 -29.81 10.14
N ALA A 312 -2.16 -30.92 9.43
CA ALA A 312 -1.57 -31.17 8.11
C ALA A 312 -1.87 -30.05 7.11
N ASN A 313 -3.14 -29.64 7.01
CA ASN A 313 -3.53 -28.54 6.11
C ASN A 313 -2.88 -27.21 6.49
N ARG A 314 -2.79 -26.89 7.79
CA ARG A 314 -2.13 -25.66 8.25
C ARG A 314 -0.63 -25.68 7.93
N LEU A 315 0.03 -26.81 8.19
CA LEU A 315 1.45 -26.97 7.91
C LEU A 315 1.74 -26.79 6.41
N LEU A 316 0.95 -27.43 5.54
CA LEU A 316 1.06 -27.25 4.10
C LEU A 316 0.80 -25.82 3.65
N SER A 317 -0.17 -25.12 4.27
CA SER A 317 -0.43 -23.71 3.97
C SER A 317 0.78 -22.83 4.28
N PHE A 318 1.40 -23.00 5.45
CA PHE A 318 2.61 -22.25 5.80
C PHE A 318 3.76 -22.56 4.85
N ALA A 319 3.95 -23.84 4.51
CA ALA A 319 5.00 -24.25 3.58
C ALA A 319 4.80 -23.63 2.18
N MET A 320 3.55 -23.56 1.70
CA MET A 320 3.22 -22.92 0.42
C MET A 320 3.48 -21.42 0.44
N ASP A 321 3.09 -20.73 1.52
CA ASP A 321 3.31 -19.29 1.69
C ASP A 321 4.81 -18.97 1.71
N ASP A 322 5.62 -19.74 2.45
CA ASP A 322 7.07 -19.53 2.53
C ASP A 322 7.80 -19.88 1.23
N ILE A 323 7.38 -20.93 0.50
CA ILE A 323 7.90 -21.20 -0.85
C ILE A 323 7.64 -20.02 -1.78
N GLN A 324 6.46 -19.40 -1.70
CA GLN A 324 6.14 -18.25 -2.53
C GLN A 324 7.09 -17.08 -2.23
N VAL A 325 7.33 -16.78 -0.95
CA VAL A 325 8.27 -15.73 -0.53
C VAL A 325 9.70 -16.03 -1.02
N LEU A 326 10.17 -17.27 -0.88
CA LEU A 326 11.49 -17.68 -1.38
C LEU A 326 11.61 -17.55 -2.91
N GLN A 327 10.55 -17.89 -3.64
CA GLN A 327 10.50 -17.71 -5.09
C GLN A 327 10.50 -16.25 -5.52
N GLU A 328 9.90 -15.36 -4.74
CA GLU A 328 9.91 -13.92 -4.98
C GLU A 328 11.28 -13.33 -4.70
N HIS A 329 11.89 -13.62 -3.55
CA HIS A 329 13.27 -13.18 -3.23
C HIS A 329 14.30 -13.71 -4.22
N GLY A 330 14.19 -14.97 -4.64
CA GLY A 330 15.08 -15.55 -5.65
C GLY A 330 14.99 -14.89 -7.03
N LYS A 331 13.91 -14.15 -7.34
CA LYS A 331 13.81 -13.33 -8.56
C LYS A 331 14.56 -12.02 -8.41
N PHE A 332 14.49 -11.38 -7.24
CA PHE A 332 15.17 -10.11 -6.99
C PHE A 332 16.69 -10.27 -6.96
N ALA A 333 17.21 -11.33 -6.33
CA ALA A 333 18.66 -11.61 -6.28
C ALA A 333 19.30 -11.93 -7.64
N ARG A 334 18.50 -12.10 -8.72
CA ARG A 334 19.01 -12.31 -10.10
C ARG A 334 19.09 -11.02 -10.92
N LEU A 335 18.61 -9.90 -10.39
CA LEU A 335 18.63 -8.59 -11.05
C LEU A 335 19.82 -7.71 -10.61
N GLU A 336 20.57 -8.15 -9.60
CA GLU A 336 21.84 -7.55 -9.14
C GLU A 336 23.04 -8.22 -9.81
#